data_AF-A0A5C8HRE2-F1
#
_entry.id   AF-A0A5C8HRE2-F1
#
_cell.length_a   1.000
_cell.length_b   1.000
_cell.length_c   1.000
_cell.angle_alpha   90.00
_cell.angle_beta   90.00
_cell.angle_gamma   90.00
#
_symmetry.space_group_name_H-M   'P 1'
#
loop_
_entity.id
_entity.type
_entity.pdbx_description
1 polymer ?
#
loop_
_entity_poly.entity_id
_entity_poly.type
_entity_poly.pdbx_seq_one_letter_code
_entity_poly.pdbx_strand_id
1 'polypeptide(L)'
;MTDRSINDETRSPFVENNEPHPWRRYVALGDSFSEGVGDDDESSPHGVRGWADRVAEVLGSSSDDFAYANLAVRGKLIAQIMNEQLDAAVALKPDLVTLSAGGNDVIRVGTDPDEITQQFETVVARLSANGATVVVFTGIDVNFTPVFRPFRGKVAIYNENIRAVADKYDCIVADQWALKTIQDTRFFAPDRLHMNALGHHEVARMVLRALNVPNDLKPMEPEPHPVRTWRAARTDDLLWARGHLVPWVLRRVRHQSSGDNMTAKRPEAMPIVPPKIDDDQA
;
A
#
# COMPACT_ATOMS: atom_id res chain seq x y z
N MET A 1 -11.38 -31.43 14.06
CA MET A 1 -10.13 -30.75 14.52
C MET A 1 -10.45 -29.28 14.58
N THR A 2 -10.33 -28.72 15.78
CA THR A 2 -10.84 -27.42 16.19
C THR A 2 -10.34 -26.28 15.31
N ASP A 3 -11.32 -25.55 14.79
CA ASP A 3 -11.24 -24.20 14.26
C ASP A 3 -10.41 -23.32 15.21
N ARG A 4 -9.19 -22.98 14.79
CA ARG A 4 -8.42 -21.91 15.41
C ARG A 4 -8.68 -20.68 14.56
N SER A 5 -9.82 -20.03 14.81
CA SER A 5 -9.84 -18.58 14.71
C SER A 5 -8.60 -18.10 15.45
N ILE A 6 -7.75 -17.31 14.79
CA ILE A 6 -6.67 -16.62 15.48
C ILE A 6 -7.38 -15.60 16.36
N ASN A 7 -7.80 -16.06 17.53
CA ASN A 7 -8.38 -15.25 18.57
C ASN A 7 -7.22 -14.36 19.03
N ASP A 8 -7.22 -13.10 18.58
CA ASP A 8 -6.25 -12.07 18.93
C ASP A 8 -6.49 -11.60 20.37
N GLU A 9 -6.55 -12.55 21.33
CA GLU A 9 -6.88 -12.34 22.74
C GLU A 9 -5.89 -11.41 23.45
N THR A 10 -4.75 -11.13 22.83
CA THR A 10 -3.70 -10.26 23.35
C THR A 10 -3.79 -8.82 22.87
N ARG A 11 -4.71 -8.50 21.97
CA ARG A 11 -4.84 -7.15 21.43
C ARG A 11 -5.91 -6.35 22.18
N SER A 12 -5.70 -5.04 22.28
CA SER A 12 -6.74 -4.11 22.73
C SER A 12 -8.03 -4.35 21.92
N PRO A 13 -9.20 -4.46 22.57
CA PRO A 13 -10.46 -4.67 21.89
C PRO A 13 -10.67 -3.62 20.79
N PHE A 14 -11.08 -4.06 19.61
CA PHE A 14 -11.53 -3.15 18.56
C PHE A 14 -12.88 -2.59 18.98
N VAL A 15 -13.01 -1.27 19.01
CA VAL A 15 -14.28 -0.58 19.25
C VAL A 15 -14.85 -0.21 17.89
N GLU A 16 -15.85 -0.96 17.45
CA GLU A 16 -16.53 -0.73 16.17
C GLU A 16 -17.14 0.68 16.12
N ASN A 17 -16.89 1.38 15.02
CA ASN A 17 -17.62 2.59 14.67
C ASN A 17 -18.90 2.21 13.93
N ASN A 18 -20.06 2.37 14.54
CA ASN A 18 -21.34 2.03 13.87
C ASN A 18 -21.85 3.14 12.93
N GLU A 19 -21.13 4.25 12.81
CA GLU A 19 -21.51 5.33 11.89
C GLU A 19 -20.83 5.18 10.52
N PRO A 20 -21.50 5.59 9.42
CA PRO A 20 -20.88 5.66 8.11
C PRO A 20 -19.62 6.53 8.14
N HIS A 21 -18.62 6.15 7.35
CA HIS A 21 -17.45 7.00 7.19
C HIS A 21 -17.80 8.32 6.47
N PRO A 22 -17.08 9.42 6.74
CA PRO A 22 -17.45 10.73 6.20
C PRO A 22 -16.96 10.97 4.75
N TRP A 23 -15.99 10.18 4.28
CA TRP A 23 -15.28 10.45 3.03
C TRP A 23 -16.10 10.16 1.76
N ARG A 24 -15.97 11.05 0.78
CA ARG A 24 -16.58 10.96 -0.55
C ARG A 24 -15.55 10.91 -1.67
N ARG A 25 -14.32 11.33 -1.43
CA ARG A 25 -13.27 11.39 -2.44
C ARG A 25 -11.92 10.94 -1.91
N TYR A 26 -11.56 9.72 -2.30
CA TYR A 26 -10.31 9.09 -1.95
C TYR A 26 -9.28 9.21 -3.08
N VAL A 27 -8.08 9.71 -2.76
CA VAL A 27 -6.94 9.75 -3.70
C VAL A 27 -5.73 9.03 -3.10
N ALA A 28 -5.23 8.02 -3.81
CA ALA A 28 -3.99 7.32 -3.45
C ALA A 28 -2.77 7.89 -4.20
N LEU A 29 -1.70 8.22 -3.47
CA LEU A 29 -0.41 8.61 -4.01
C LEU A 29 0.66 7.61 -3.59
N GLY A 30 1.64 7.40 -4.46
CA GLY A 30 2.80 6.61 -4.09
C GLY A 30 3.49 5.93 -5.26
N ASP A 31 4.04 4.77 -4.94
CA ASP A 31 4.82 3.93 -5.85
C ASP A 31 4.12 2.60 -6.17
N SER A 32 4.89 1.54 -6.43
CA SER A 32 4.36 0.22 -6.80
C SER A 32 3.49 -0.39 -5.71
N PHE A 33 3.72 -0.03 -4.45
CA PHE A 33 2.92 -0.50 -3.33
C PHE A 33 1.47 -0.01 -3.43
N SER A 34 1.29 1.29 -3.70
CA SER A 34 -0.06 1.87 -3.83
C SER A 34 -0.68 1.61 -5.21
N GLU A 35 0.14 1.44 -6.26
CA GLU A 35 -0.37 1.02 -7.57
C GLU A 35 -1.00 -0.40 -7.52
N GLY A 36 -0.46 -1.27 -6.66
CA GLY A 36 -0.97 -2.64 -6.49
C GLY A 36 -0.10 -3.73 -7.12
N VAL A 37 1.15 -3.42 -7.47
CA VAL A 37 2.05 -4.40 -8.11
C VAL A 37 2.16 -5.67 -7.26
N GLY A 38 2.11 -6.82 -7.93
CA GLY A 38 2.17 -8.16 -7.34
C GLY A 38 0.80 -8.81 -7.12
N ASP A 39 -0.28 -8.03 -7.17
CA ASP A 39 -1.66 -8.49 -7.13
C ASP A 39 -2.28 -8.44 -8.54
N ASP A 40 -1.88 -9.40 -9.37
CA ASP A 40 -2.15 -9.48 -10.81
C ASP A 40 -3.64 -9.74 -11.12
N ASP A 41 -4.42 -8.73 -11.50
CA ASP A 41 -5.83 -8.87 -11.88
C ASP A 41 -6.09 -8.27 -13.27
N GLU A 42 -6.36 -9.12 -14.27
CA GLU A 42 -6.56 -8.70 -15.67
C GLU A 42 -7.78 -7.79 -15.86
N SER A 43 -8.75 -7.82 -14.93
CA SER A 43 -9.92 -6.94 -14.99
C SER A 43 -9.65 -5.54 -14.43
N SER A 44 -8.56 -5.38 -13.68
CA SER A 44 -8.16 -4.11 -13.07
C SER A 44 -7.33 -3.26 -14.04
N PRO A 45 -7.44 -1.91 -13.99
CA PRO A 45 -6.52 -1.02 -14.71
C PRO A 45 -5.06 -1.37 -14.43
N HIS A 46 -4.23 -1.38 -15.48
CA HIS A 46 -2.83 -1.84 -15.45
C HIS A 46 -2.61 -3.31 -15.06
N GLY A 47 -3.67 -4.12 -15.01
CA GLY A 47 -3.59 -5.53 -14.65
C GLY A 47 -3.29 -5.75 -13.16
N VAL A 48 -3.54 -4.77 -12.29
CA VAL A 48 -3.24 -4.85 -10.85
C VAL A 48 -4.31 -4.16 -9.99
N ARG A 49 -4.82 -4.87 -8.98
CA ARG A 49 -5.86 -4.35 -8.06
C ARG A 49 -5.23 -3.64 -6.87
N GLY A 50 -4.50 -4.37 -6.04
CA GLY A 50 -3.76 -3.82 -4.89
C GLY A 50 -4.64 -3.43 -3.70
N TRP A 51 -4.01 -3.04 -2.60
CA TRP A 51 -4.69 -2.72 -1.35
C TRP A 51 -5.55 -1.45 -1.44
N ALA A 52 -5.10 -0.45 -2.20
CA ALA A 52 -5.79 0.84 -2.30
C ALA A 52 -7.15 0.68 -2.99
N ASP A 53 -7.23 -0.18 -4.03
CA ASP A 53 -8.49 -0.48 -4.71
C ASP A 53 -9.45 -1.23 -3.76
N ARG A 54 -8.94 -2.19 -2.96
CA ARG A 54 -9.74 -2.88 -1.93
C ARG A 54 -10.31 -1.94 -0.87
N VAL A 55 -9.51 -0.99 -0.41
CA VAL A 55 -9.99 0.05 0.51
C VAL A 55 -11.07 0.89 -0.17
N ALA A 56 -10.84 1.31 -1.41
CA ALA A 56 -11.80 2.11 -2.18
C ALA A 56 -13.12 1.37 -2.41
N GLU A 57 -13.11 0.06 -2.68
CA GLU A 57 -14.32 -0.75 -2.86
C GLU A 57 -15.14 -0.86 -1.57
N VAL A 58 -14.49 -1.05 -0.42
CA VAL A 58 -15.15 -1.07 0.89
C VAL A 58 -15.74 0.29 1.25
N LEU A 59 -15.00 1.37 1.00
CA LEU A 59 -15.53 2.72 1.23
C LEU A 59 -16.70 3.02 0.27
N GLY A 60 -16.55 2.68 -1.00
CA GLY A 60 -17.54 2.93 -2.03
C GLY A 60 -18.84 2.14 -1.86
N SER A 61 -18.80 0.93 -1.29
CA SER A 61 -20.02 0.14 -1.03
C SER A 61 -20.92 0.75 0.04
N SER A 62 -20.39 1.65 0.87
CA SER A 62 -21.14 2.31 1.96
C SER A 62 -21.52 3.77 1.66
N SER A 63 -21.24 4.27 0.45
CA SER A 63 -21.36 5.69 0.10
C SER A 63 -21.75 5.90 -1.37
N ASP A 64 -23.00 6.32 -1.62
CA ASP A 64 -23.63 6.44 -2.95
C ASP A 64 -22.93 7.40 -3.94
N ASP A 65 -22.06 8.30 -3.47
CA ASP A 65 -21.34 9.31 -4.27
C ASP A 65 -19.81 9.22 -4.10
N PHE A 66 -19.30 8.02 -3.79
CA PHE A 66 -17.86 7.83 -3.58
C PHE A 66 -17.06 7.85 -4.89
N ALA A 67 -16.00 8.65 -4.92
CA ALA A 67 -15.07 8.75 -6.04
C ALA A 67 -13.65 8.38 -5.61
N TYR A 68 -12.96 7.62 -6.47
CA TYR A 68 -11.62 7.12 -6.20
C TYR A 68 -10.66 7.39 -7.35
N ALA A 69 -9.47 7.90 -7.01
CA ALA A 69 -8.32 8.00 -7.90
C ALA A 69 -7.10 7.30 -7.31
N ASN A 70 -6.26 6.75 -8.18
CA ASN A 70 -4.98 6.16 -7.83
C ASN A 70 -3.91 6.71 -8.75
N LEU A 71 -3.15 7.67 -8.21
CA LEU A 71 -2.09 8.39 -8.88
C LEU A 71 -0.73 7.70 -8.73
N ALA A 72 -0.67 6.59 -8.00
CA ALA A 72 0.57 5.88 -7.74
C ALA A 72 1.12 5.22 -9.01
N VAL A 73 2.45 5.28 -9.16
CA VAL A 73 3.16 4.71 -10.32
C VAL A 73 4.38 3.95 -9.82
N ARG A 74 4.52 2.68 -10.23
CA ARG A 74 5.64 1.82 -9.84
C ARG A 74 7.01 2.43 -10.00
N GLY A 75 7.85 2.19 -9.00
CA GLY A 75 9.26 2.55 -9.00
C GLY A 75 9.54 4.04 -8.86
N LYS A 76 8.53 4.88 -8.57
CA LYS A 76 8.74 6.29 -8.27
C LYS A 76 9.48 6.47 -6.95
N LEU A 77 10.37 7.47 -6.94
CA LEU A 77 11.02 8.02 -5.75
C LEU A 77 10.22 9.18 -5.19
N ILE A 78 10.49 9.56 -3.94
CA ILE A 78 9.72 10.62 -3.27
C ILE A 78 9.74 11.97 -4.01
N ALA A 79 10.89 12.35 -4.58
CA ALA A 79 10.99 13.57 -5.39
C ALA A 79 10.08 13.50 -6.63
N GLN A 80 9.95 12.32 -7.25
CA GLN A 80 9.09 12.14 -8.41
C GLN A 80 7.60 12.15 -8.02
N ILE A 81 7.25 11.52 -6.89
CA ILE A 81 5.89 11.57 -6.34
C ILE A 81 5.50 13.03 -6.07
N MET A 82 6.38 13.80 -5.42
CA MET A 82 6.15 15.22 -5.16
C MET A 82 5.97 16.03 -6.44
N ASN A 83 6.83 15.84 -7.45
CA ASN A 83 6.80 16.66 -8.67
C ASN A 83 5.69 16.27 -9.66
N GLU A 84 5.27 15.00 -9.67
CA GLU A 84 4.38 14.47 -10.71
C GLU A 84 2.96 14.15 -10.20
N GLN A 85 2.80 13.80 -8.91
CA GLN A 85 1.51 13.35 -8.37
C GLN A 85 0.85 14.40 -7.46
N LEU A 86 1.63 15.22 -6.76
CA LEU A 86 1.09 16.10 -5.70
C LEU A 86 0.09 17.13 -6.22
N ASP A 87 0.45 17.90 -7.26
CA ASP A 87 -0.44 18.94 -7.77
C ASP A 87 -1.72 18.34 -8.41
N ALA A 88 -1.60 17.18 -9.06
CA ALA A 88 -2.76 16.43 -9.56
C ALA A 88 -3.66 15.97 -8.41
N ALA A 89 -3.10 15.44 -7.33
CA ALA A 89 -3.86 15.03 -6.15
C ALA A 89 -4.61 16.20 -5.52
N VAL A 90 -3.94 17.34 -5.32
CA VAL A 90 -4.56 18.54 -4.75
C VAL A 90 -5.69 19.06 -5.66
N ALA A 91 -5.50 19.03 -6.98
CA ALA A 91 -6.52 19.45 -7.95
C ALA A 91 -7.79 18.59 -7.90
N LEU A 92 -7.67 17.32 -7.52
CA LEU A 92 -8.82 16.43 -7.35
C LEU A 92 -9.68 16.77 -6.11
N LYS A 93 -9.18 17.59 -5.18
CA LYS A 93 -9.87 17.98 -3.92
C LYS A 93 -10.33 16.80 -3.07
N PRO A 94 -9.43 15.87 -2.71
CA PRO A 94 -9.77 14.73 -1.85
C PRO A 94 -10.22 15.17 -0.46
N ASP A 95 -11.06 14.36 0.17
CA ASP A 95 -11.32 14.41 1.61
C ASP A 95 -10.64 13.24 2.36
N LEU A 96 -10.18 12.22 1.63
CA LEU A 96 -9.27 11.17 2.10
C LEU A 96 -8.07 11.03 1.17
N VAL A 97 -6.87 11.00 1.72
CA VAL A 97 -5.63 10.77 0.98
C VAL A 97 -4.82 9.69 1.65
N THR A 98 -4.27 8.77 0.86
CA THR A 98 -3.24 7.84 1.34
C THR A 98 -1.91 8.13 0.63
N LEU A 99 -0.84 8.30 1.40
CA LEU A 99 0.50 8.60 0.90
C LEU A 99 1.49 7.51 1.31
N SER A 100 1.96 6.71 0.35
CA SER A 100 3.11 5.82 0.50
C SER A 100 4.26 6.30 -0.38
N ALA A 101 5.23 6.99 0.21
CA ALA A 101 6.40 7.51 -0.50
C ALA A 101 7.69 7.18 0.27
N GLY A 102 8.86 7.39 -0.34
CA GLY A 102 10.17 7.28 0.33
C GLY A 102 10.70 5.85 0.52
N GLY A 103 9.86 4.82 0.50
CA GLY A 103 10.29 3.42 0.66
C GLY A 103 11.38 3.01 -0.34
N ASN A 104 11.23 3.38 -1.62
CA ASN A 104 12.23 3.14 -2.66
C ASN A 104 13.55 3.90 -2.44
N ASP A 105 13.51 5.07 -1.82
CA ASP A 105 14.66 5.91 -1.50
C ASP A 105 15.43 5.35 -0.30
N VAL A 106 14.72 4.92 0.75
CA VAL A 106 15.31 4.35 1.97
C VAL A 106 16.10 3.09 1.66
N ILE A 107 15.66 2.23 0.75
CA ILE A 107 16.41 1.00 0.41
C ILE A 107 17.56 1.24 -0.61
N ARG A 108 17.99 2.48 -0.84
CA ARG A 108 19.17 2.81 -1.66
C ARG A 108 20.39 3.06 -0.79
N VAL A 109 21.57 2.74 -1.31
CA VAL A 109 22.84 3.04 -0.65
C VAL A 109 23.13 4.54 -0.80
N GLY A 110 23.65 5.16 0.25
CA GLY A 110 24.05 6.57 0.25
C GLY A 110 22.91 7.59 0.44
N THR A 111 21.67 7.14 0.65
CA THR A 111 20.55 8.03 1.01
C THR A 111 20.40 8.19 2.51
N ASP A 112 19.98 9.38 2.93
CA ASP A 112 19.71 9.76 4.31
C ASP A 112 18.19 9.73 4.60
N PRO A 113 17.72 9.00 5.63
CA PRO A 113 16.30 8.98 5.99
C PRO A 113 15.75 10.35 6.39
N ASP A 114 16.58 11.27 6.91
CA ASP A 114 16.16 12.61 7.33
C ASP A 114 15.89 13.52 6.13
N GLU A 115 16.73 13.46 5.10
CA GLU A 115 16.52 14.19 3.82
C GLU A 115 15.28 13.67 3.07
N ILE A 116 15.05 12.36 3.10
CA ILE A 116 13.83 11.76 2.53
C ILE A 116 12.60 12.28 3.28
N THR A 117 12.69 12.36 4.62
CA THR A 117 11.59 12.84 5.47
C THR A 117 11.25 14.30 5.19
N GLN A 118 12.23 15.19 4.94
CA GLN A 118 11.95 16.59 4.61
C GLN A 118 11.08 16.74 3.36
N GLN A 119 11.32 15.90 2.35
CA GLN A 119 10.47 15.85 1.14
C GLN A 119 9.10 15.27 1.47
N PHE A 120 9.05 14.21 2.29
CA PHE A 120 7.79 13.60 2.74
C PHE A 120 6.91 14.62 3.47
N GLU A 121 7.49 15.38 4.40
CA GLU A 121 6.81 16.42 5.14
C GLU A 121 6.23 17.50 4.22
N THR A 122 6.98 17.90 3.18
CA THR A 122 6.50 18.87 2.19
C THR A 122 5.24 18.39 1.47
N VAL A 123 5.22 17.10 1.09
CA VAL A 123 4.04 16.48 0.46
C VAL A 123 2.87 16.41 1.43
N VAL A 124 3.10 15.94 2.66
CA VAL A 124 2.07 15.86 3.70
C VAL A 124 1.46 17.23 3.97
N ALA A 125 2.28 18.26 4.22
CA ALA A 125 1.82 19.61 4.53
C ALA A 125 0.91 20.18 3.42
N ARG A 126 1.20 19.88 2.15
CA ARG A 126 0.39 20.30 1.01
C ARG A 126 -0.93 19.53 0.91
N LEU A 127 -0.93 18.24 1.21
CA LEU A 127 -2.14 17.41 1.18
C LEU A 127 -3.09 17.76 2.34
N SER A 128 -2.55 18.03 3.53
CA SER A 128 -3.35 18.38 4.71
C SER A 128 -3.85 19.83 4.72
N ALA A 129 -3.29 20.73 3.90
CA ALA A 129 -3.66 22.15 3.85
C ALA A 129 -5.16 22.41 3.57
N ASN A 130 -5.85 21.49 2.91
CA ASN A 130 -7.28 21.62 2.57
C ASN A 130 -8.21 20.77 3.47
N GLY A 131 -7.69 20.26 4.59
CA GLY A 131 -8.49 19.51 5.57
C GLY A 131 -8.80 18.05 5.21
N ALA A 132 -8.11 17.50 4.21
CA ALA A 132 -8.23 16.07 3.90
C ALA A 132 -7.66 15.23 5.05
N THR A 133 -8.32 14.11 5.38
CA THR A 133 -7.73 13.09 6.23
C THR A 133 -6.55 12.47 5.49
N VAL A 134 -5.35 12.52 6.06
CA VAL A 134 -4.15 11.95 5.44
C VAL A 134 -3.74 10.68 6.19
N VAL A 135 -3.63 9.57 5.45
CA VAL A 135 -3.09 8.30 5.93
C VAL A 135 -1.67 8.13 5.38
N VAL A 136 -0.71 7.92 6.28
CA VAL A 136 0.69 7.68 5.94
C VAL A 136 1.12 6.28 6.34
N PHE A 137 2.13 5.74 5.67
CA PHE A 137 2.61 4.39 5.91
C PHE A 137 4.04 4.38 6.45
N THR A 138 4.26 3.60 7.51
CA THR A 138 5.62 3.17 7.86
C THR A 138 6.12 2.15 6.82
N GLY A 139 7.42 2.06 6.62
CA GLY A 139 8.04 0.93 5.93
C GLY A 139 7.94 -0.37 6.74
N ILE A 140 7.96 -1.51 6.05
CA ILE A 140 7.97 -2.85 6.66
C ILE A 140 9.28 -3.14 7.40
N ASP A 141 9.24 -4.01 8.41
CA ASP A 141 10.48 -4.50 9.02
C ASP A 141 11.18 -5.49 8.08
N VAL A 142 12.21 -5.03 7.39
CA VAL A 142 12.97 -5.78 6.37
C VAL A 142 13.92 -6.85 6.92
N ASN A 143 13.89 -7.16 8.23
CA ASN A 143 14.80 -8.13 8.85
C ASN A 143 14.74 -9.53 8.23
N PHE A 144 13.56 -9.94 7.75
CA PHE A 144 13.31 -11.27 7.20
C PHE A 144 13.81 -11.43 5.75
N THR A 145 14.19 -10.33 5.08
CA THR A 145 14.70 -10.37 3.70
C THR A 145 16.21 -10.12 3.69
N PRO A 146 17.06 -11.14 3.43
CA PRO A 146 18.52 -11.02 3.57
C PRO A 146 19.16 -9.85 2.80
N VAL A 147 18.67 -9.56 1.58
CA VAL A 147 19.19 -8.47 0.75
C VAL A 147 18.81 -7.07 1.27
N PHE A 148 17.72 -6.95 2.03
CA PHE A 148 17.25 -5.68 2.59
C PHE A 148 17.59 -5.49 4.07
N ARG A 149 17.98 -6.57 4.77
CA ARG A 149 18.36 -6.56 6.17
C ARG A 149 19.36 -5.45 6.56
N PRO A 150 20.39 -5.12 5.76
CA PRO A 150 21.30 -4.01 6.09
C PRO A 150 20.61 -2.64 6.19
N PHE A 151 19.47 -2.45 5.51
CA PHE A 151 18.71 -1.20 5.55
C PHE A 151 17.77 -1.11 6.76
N ARG A 152 17.60 -2.17 7.55
CA ARG A 152 16.62 -2.21 8.66
C ARG A 152 16.77 -1.03 9.63
N GLY A 153 18.00 -0.68 10.02
CA GLY A 153 18.25 0.46 10.91
C GLY A 153 17.81 1.78 10.29
N LYS A 154 18.07 1.98 9.00
CA LYS A 154 17.63 3.16 8.27
C LYS A 154 16.11 3.22 8.08
N VAL A 155 15.47 2.07 7.82
CA VAL A 155 14.00 1.97 7.79
C VAL A 155 13.38 2.31 9.15
N ALA A 156 14.02 1.89 10.26
CA ALA A 156 13.53 2.23 11.59
C ALA A 156 13.57 3.75 11.85
N ILE A 157 14.68 4.42 11.51
CA ILE A 157 14.80 5.89 11.63
C ILE A 157 13.75 6.58 10.75
N TYR A 158 13.65 6.16 9.48
CA TYR A 158 12.62 6.65 8.57
C TYR A 158 11.21 6.51 9.17
N ASN A 159 10.88 5.35 9.76
CA ASN A 159 9.57 5.13 10.37
C ASN A 159 9.28 6.08 11.54
N GLU A 160 10.25 6.33 12.43
CA GLU A 160 10.05 7.28 13.52
C GLU A 160 9.87 8.71 13.00
N ASN A 161 10.60 9.09 11.96
CA ASN A 161 10.44 10.37 11.30
C ASN A 161 9.04 10.53 10.67
N ILE A 162 8.51 9.48 10.03
CA ILE A 162 7.13 9.49 9.50
C ILE A 162 6.11 9.62 10.62
N ARG A 163 6.31 8.98 11.77
CA ARG A 163 5.44 9.15 12.93
C ARG A 163 5.50 10.57 13.49
N ALA A 164 6.68 11.20 13.52
CA ALA A 164 6.82 12.60 13.94
C ALA A 164 6.11 13.58 12.98
N VAL A 165 6.18 13.34 11.67
CA VAL A 165 5.39 14.10 10.68
C VAL A 165 3.90 13.85 10.87
N ALA A 166 3.49 12.60 11.11
CA ALA A 166 2.09 12.27 11.34
C ALA A 166 1.52 13.01 12.56
N ASP A 167 2.25 13.03 13.68
CA ASP A 167 1.87 13.76 14.89
C ASP A 167 1.73 15.27 14.62
N LYS A 168 2.66 15.86 13.87
CA LYS A 168 2.65 17.30 13.53
C LYS A 168 1.46 17.73 12.67
N TYR A 169 1.00 16.88 11.75
CA TYR A 169 -0.05 17.20 10.77
C TYR A 169 -1.35 16.41 10.98
N ASP A 170 -1.51 15.76 12.13
CA ASP A 170 -2.69 14.95 12.49
C ASP A 170 -2.99 13.85 11.44
N CYS A 171 -1.94 13.17 10.96
CA CYS A 171 -2.10 12.06 10.02
C CYS A 171 -2.42 10.76 10.76
N ILE A 172 -3.19 9.90 10.12
CA ILE A 172 -3.40 8.52 10.55
C ILE A 172 -2.20 7.69 10.09
N VAL A 173 -1.61 6.90 11.00
CA VAL A 173 -0.49 6.01 10.67
C VAL A 173 -0.99 4.58 10.41
N ALA A 174 -0.86 4.13 9.16
CA ALA A 174 -1.01 2.74 8.78
C ALA A 174 0.32 1.99 9.01
N ASP A 175 0.47 1.41 10.21
CA ASP A 175 1.74 0.84 10.68
C ASP A 175 2.04 -0.56 10.10
N GLN A 176 2.71 -0.57 8.94
CA GLN A 176 3.21 -1.80 8.31
C GLN A 176 4.37 -2.45 9.09
N TRP A 177 5.10 -1.69 9.91
CA TRP A 177 6.19 -2.23 10.72
C TRP A 177 5.65 -3.19 11.78
N ALA A 178 4.51 -2.85 12.38
CA ALA A 178 3.79 -3.65 13.37
C ALA A 178 2.99 -4.81 12.75
N LEU A 179 2.69 -4.78 11.45
CA LEU A 179 1.99 -5.84 10.74
C LEU A 179 2.92 -7.06 10.53
N LYS A 180 3.21 -7.82 11.58
CA LYS A 180 4.19 -8.94 11.50
C LYS A 180 3.74 -10.08 10.59
N THR A 181 2.43 -10.22 10.35
CA THR A 181 1.85 -11.23 9.47
C THR A 181 2.43 -11.18 8.05
N ILE A 182 2.67 -9.97 7.50
CA ILE A 182 3.22 -9.80 6.15
C ILE A 182 4.72 -10.11 6.05
N GLN A 183 5.40 -10.56 7.10
CA GLN A 183 6.81 -10.99 7.04
C GLN A 183 6.97 -12.44 6.53
N ASP A 184 5.86 -13.16 6.36
CA ASP A 184 5.86 -14.48 5.75
C ASP A 184 5.98 -14.36 4.23
N THR A 185 6.83 -15.20 3.62
CA THR A 185 7.11 -15.14 2.18
C THR A 185 5.88 -15.42 1.31
N ARG A 186 4.84 -16.06 1.85
CA ARG A 186 3.56 -16.31 1.17
C ARG A 186 2.79 -15.03 0.85
N PHE A 187 3.13 -13.89 1.46
CA PHE A 187 2.49 -12.60 1.22
C PHE A 187 3.17 -11.81 0.10
N PHE A 188 4.25 -12.33 -0.48
CA PHE A 188 5.00 -11.68 -1.56
C PHE A 188 4.82 -12.39 -2.89
N ALA A 189 4.89 -11.61 -3.95
CA ALA A 189 5.00 -12.08 -5.32
C ALA A 189 6.34 -12.81 -5.53
N PRO A 190 6.51 -13.54 -6.66
CA PRO A 190 7.75 -14.28 -6.93
C PRO A 190 9.02 -13.44 -6.90
N ASP A 191 8.93 -12.12 -7.11
CA ASP A 191 10.07 -11.21 -7.02
C ASP A 191 10.56 -10.95 -5.59
N ARG A 192 9.80 -11.36 -4.56
CA ARG A 192 10.09 -11.17 -3.12
C ARG A 192 10.26 -9.70 -2.70
N LEU A 193 9.75 -8.78 -3.52
CA LEU A 193 9.78 -7.34 -3.28
C LEU A 193 8.36 -6.80 -3.13
N HIS A 194 7.47 -7.19 -4.04
CA HIS A 194 6.09 -6.72 -4.04
C HIS A 194 5.18 -7.69 -3.31
N MET A 195 4.19 -7.17 -2.59
CA MET A 195 3.16 -8.00 -1.98
C MET A 195 2.27 -8.62 -3.06
N ASN A 196 1.82 -9.84 -2.83
CA ASN A 196 0.80 -10.47 -3.68
C ASN A 196 -0.61 -10.17 -3.15
N ALA A 197 -1.63 -10.77 -3.76
CA ALA A 197 -3.03 -10.64 -3.34
C ALA A 197 -3.27 -10.77 -1.84
N LEU A 198 -2.60 -11.74 -1.19
CA LEU A 198 -2.73 -11.97 0.25
C LEU A 198 -2.09 -10.84 1.07
N GLY A 199 -0.93 -10.33 0.65
CA GLY A 199 -0.28 -9.17 1.27
C GLY A 199 -1.10 -7.89 1.13
N HIS A 200 -1.58 -7.60 -0.08
CA HIS A 200 -2.45 -6.45 -0.35
C HIS A 200 -3.76 -6.52 0.43
N HIS A 201 -4.33 -7.72 0.61
CA HIS A 201 -5.51 -7.93 1.45
C HIS A 201 -5.27 -7.57 2.91
N GLU A 202 -4.20 -8.08 3.54
CA GLU A 202 -3.91 -7.75 4.94
C GLU A 202 -3.54 -6.27 5.15
N VAL A 203 -2.94 -5.63 4.14
CA VAL A 203 -2.72 -4.18 4.16
C VAL A 203 -4.05 -3.43 4.08
N ALA A 204 -4.98 -3.82 3.20
CA ALA A 204 -6.29 -3.19 3.13
C ALA A 204 -7.04 -3.29 4.48
N ARG A 205 -7.01 -4.47 5.11
CA ARG A 205 -7.56 -4.68 6.46
C ARG A 205 -6.88 -3.81 7.52
N MET A 206 -5.55 -3.66 7.45
CA MET A 206 -4.82 -2.75 8.35
C MET A 206 -5.26 -1.30 8.17
N VAL A 207 -5.42 -0.83 6.92
CA VAL A 207 -5.83 0.55 6.61
C VAL A 207 -7.26 0.81 7.08
N LEU A 208 -8.21 -0.06 6.75
CA LEU A 208 -9.61 0.08 7.18
C LEU A 208 -9.75 0.10 8.71
N ARG A 209 -8.94 -0.72 9.40
CA ARG A 209 -8.85 -0.67 10.86
C ARG A 209 -8.26 0.64 11.38
N ALA A 210 -7.22 1.18 10.74
CA ALA A 210 -6.63 2.46 11.12
C ALA A 210 -7.60 3.63 10.91
N LEU A 211 -8.44 3.54 9.87
CA LEU A 211 -9.53 4.47 9.60
C LEU A 211 -10.79 4.24 10.46
N ASN A 212 -10.82 3.15 11.24
CA ASN A 212 -11.98 2.70 12.00
C ASN A 212 -13.26 2.54 11.15
N VAL A 213 -13.13 1.91 9.99
CA VAL A 213 -14.23 1.65 9.05
C VAL A 213 -14.74 0.21 9.23
N PRO A 214 -16.03 -0.01 9.54
CA PRO A 214 -16.63 -1.34 9.54
C PRO A 214 -16.52 -2.02 8.18
N ASN A 215 -16.19 -3.30 8.19
CA ASN A 215 -16.09 -4.11 6.98
C ASN A 215 -16.08 -5.60 7.34
N ASP A 216 -16.43 -6.43 6.35
CA ASP A 216 -16.51 -7.88 6.51
C ASP A 216 -15.23 -8.61 6.04
N LEU A 217 -14.13 -7.90 5.81
CA LEU A 217 -12.89 -8.53 5.34
C LEU A 217 -12.32 -9.44 6.42
N LYS A 218 -12.20 -10.74 6.10
CA LYS A 218 -11.69 -11.77 6.99
C LYS A 218 -10.17 -11.92 6.89
N PRO A 219 -9.47 -12.27 8.00
CA PRO A 219 -8.05 -12.54 7.96
C PRO A 219 -7.73 -13.69 7.01
N MET A 220 -6.66 -13.54 6.23
CA MET A 220 -6.13 -14.59 5.35
C MET A 220 -7.08 -15.06 4.24
N GLU A 221 -8.17 -14.33 4.00
CA GLU A 221 -9.20 -14.67 3.02
C GLU A 221 -9.32 -13.54 1.98
N PRO A 222 -8.34 -13.38 1.08
CA PRO A 222 -8.52 -12.48 -0.05
C PRO A 222 -9.72 -12.95 -0.88
N GLU A 223 -10.53 -12.02 -1.37
CA GLU A 223 -11.60 -12.32 -2.33
C GLU A 223 -11.09 -13.20 -3.47
N PRO A 224 -11.93 -14.11 -4.01
CA PRO A 224 -11.49 -15.17 -4.91
C PRO A 224 -10.75 -14.58 -6.12
N HIS A 225 -9.45 -14.82 -6.11
CA HIS A 225 -8.52 -14.52 -7.18
C HIS A 225 -8.17 -15.84 -7.88
N PRO A 226 -7.90 -15.89 -9.19
CA PRO A 226 -7.38 -17.09 -9.82
C PRO A 226 -6.17 -17.62 -9.04
N VAL A 227 -6.36 -18.77 -8.39
CA VAL A 227 -5.37 -19.37 -7.51
C VAL A 227 -4.19 -19.80 -8.36
N ARG A 228 -3.07 -19.07 -8.30
CA ARG A 228 -1.80 -19.59 -8.81
C ARG A 228 -1.40 -20.79 -7.96
N THR A 229 -1.20 -21.94 -8.61
CA THR A 229 -0.91 -23.21 -7.92
C THR A 229 0.33 -23.12 -7.04
N TRP A 230 0.27 -23.71 -5.83
CA TRP A 230 1.35 -23.77 -4.83
C TRP A 230 2.69 -24.28 -5.38
N ARG A 231 2.67 -25.07 -6.47
CA ARG A 231 3.87 -25.55 -7.19
C ARG A 231 4.72 -24.44 -7.82
N ALA A 232 4.19 -23.23 -8.01
CA ALA A 232 4.92 -22.08 -8.53
C ALA A 232 5.71 -21.31 -7.45
N ALA A 233 5.53 -21.61 -6.16
CA ALA A 233 6.08 -20.84 -5.04
C ALA A 233 7.47 -21.32 -4.55
N ARG A 234 8.12 -22.26 -5.25
CA ARG A 234 9.41 -22.83 -4.84
C ARG A 234 10.50 -22.61 -5.89
N THR A 235 10.87 -21.35 -6.08
CA THR A 235 12.00 -20.97 -6.93
C THR A 235 13.28 -21.02 -6.11
N ASP A 236 14.30 -21.74 -6.59
CA ASP A 236 15.64 -21.75 -6.00
C ASP A 236 16.22 -20.32 -5.91
N ASP A 237 16.97 -20.01 -4.86
CA ASP A 237 17.45 -18.65 -4.59
C ASP A 237 18.35 -18.11 -5.72
N LEU A 238 19.10 -18.98 -6.41
CA LEU A 238 19.91 -18.60 -7.57
C LEU A 238 19.04 -18.25 -8.78
N LEU A 239 17.99 -19.04 -9.04
CA LEU A 239 17.05 -18.79 -10.14
C LEU A 239 16.26 -17.51 -9.90
N TRP A 240 15.82 -17.29 -8.65
CA TRP A 240 15.19 -16.03 -8.24
C TRP A 240 16.14 -14.84 -8.43
N ALA A 241 17.38 -14.96 -7.95
CA ALA A 241 18.36 -13.88 -8.05
C ALA A 241 18.63 -13.50 -9.51
N ARG A 242 18.76 -14.50 -10.40
CA ARG A 242 18.97 -14.30 -11.84
C ARG A 242 17.74 -13.71 -12.53
N GLY A 243 16.53 -14.17 -12.17
CA GLY A 243 15.28 -13.78 -12.84
C GLY A 243 14.74 -12.42 -12.41
N HIS A 244 14.91 -12.05 -11.14
CA HIS A 244 14.24 -10.88 -10.55
C HIS A 244 15.22 -9.87 -9.95
N LEU A 245 16.10 -10.32 -9.03
CA LEU A 245 16.97 -9.42 -8.28
C LEU A 245 18.00 -8.72 -9.16
N VAL A 246 18.76 -9.46 -9.98
CA VAL A 246 19.82 -8.90 -10.83
C VAL A 246 19.25 -7.86 -11.83
N PRO A 247 18.18 -8.15 -12.59
CA PRO A 247 17.56 -7.14 -13.45
C PRO A 247 17.10 -5.89 -12.69
N TRP A 248 16.55 -6.06 -11.48
CA TRP A 248 16.11 -4.94 -10.65
C TRP A 248 17.28 -4.08 -10.16
N VAL A 249 18.38 -4.69 -9.69
CA VAL A 249 19.61 -3.96 -9.31
C VAL A 249 20.21 -3.24 -10.52
N LEU A 250 20.30 -3.91 -11.68
CA LEU A 250 20.86 -3.33 -12.90
C LEU A 250 20.09 -2.10 -13.37
N ARG A 251 18.75 -2.14 -13.34
CA ARG A 251 17.92 -0.97 -13.65
C ARG A 251 18.19 0.19 -12.71
N ARG A 252 18.34 -0.08 -11.42
CA ARG A 252 18.64 0.93 -10.40
C ARG A 252 20.00 1.60 -10.62
N VAL A 253 21.03 0.83 -10.98
CA VAL A 253 22.36 1.37 -11.34
C VAL A 253 22.30 2.22 -12.62
N ARG A 254 21.41 1.87 -13.55
CA ARG A 254 21.19 2.62 -14.81
C ARG A 254 20.23 3.80 -14.68
N HIS A 255 19.73 4.10 -13.47
CA HIS A 255 18.69 5.10 -13.25
C HIS A 255 17.41 4.88 -14.09
N GLN A 256 17.09 3.63 -14.40
CA GLN A 256 15.87 3.24 -15.13
C GLN A 256 14.80 2.74 -14.15
N SER A 257 13.55 3.14 -14.33
CA SER A 257 12.40 2.66 -13.57
C SER A 257 11.45 1.85 -14.45
N SER A 258 10.77 0.87 -13.85
CA SER A 258 9.69 0.14 -14.52
C SER A 258 8.47 1.03 -14.84
N GLY A 259 8.37 2.21 -14.23
CA GLY A 259 7.27 3.16 -14.43
C GLY A 259 7.60 4.36 -15.31
N ASP A 260 8.79 4.43 -15.94
CA ASP A 260 9.23 5.64 -16.66
C ASP A 260 8.27 6.07 -17.81
N ASN A 261 7.53 5.13 -18.40
CA ASN A 261 6.56 5.39 -19.46
C ASN A 261 5.11 5.06 -19.05
N MET A 262 4.83 5.02 -17.74
CA MET A 262 3.50 4.71 -17.22
C MET A 262 2.87 5.96 -16.64
N THR A 263 1.57 6.13 -16.88
CA THR A 263 0.75 7.13 -16.19
C THR A 263 0.11 6.53 -14.94
N ALA A 264 -0.66 7.31 -14.20
CA ALA A 264 -1.52 6.79 -13.13
C ALA A 264 -2.55 5.79 -13.68
N LYS A 265 -2.83 4.71 -12.94
CA LYS A 265 -3.84 3.71 -13.36
C LYS A 265 -5.28 4.25 -13.26
N ARG A 266 -5.51 5.21 -12.37
CA ARG A 266 -6.78 5.94 -12.20
C ARG A 266 -6.45 7.44 -12.01
N PRO A 267 -6.19 8.19 -13.10
CA PRO A 267 -5.75 9.59 -13.02
C PRO A 267 -6.85 10.55 -12.56
N GLU A 268 -8.12 10.16 -12.74
CA GLU A 268 -9.28 10.94 -12.30
C GLU A 268 -10.02 10.23 -11.17
N ALA A 269 -10.65 11.03 -10.30
CA ALA A 269 -11.53 10.52 -9.25
C ALA A 269 -12.88 10.14 -9.86
N MET A 270 -13.08 8.85 -10.11
CA MET A 270 -14.29 8.30 -10.72
C MET A 270 -15.00 7.35 -9.75
N PRO A 271 -16.31 7.09 -9.94
CA PRO A 271 -17.01 6.06 -9.19
C PRO A 271 -16.28 4.72 -9.27
N ILE A 272 -16.26 4.01 -8.15
CA ILE A 272 -15.83 2.61 -8.11
C ILE A 272 -17.08 1.75 -8.07
N VAL A 273 -17.21 0.82 -9.02
CA VAL A 273 -18.29 -0.16 -8.97
C VAL A 273 -17.84 -1.23 -7.99
N PRO A 274 -18.46 -1.39 -6.81
CA PRO A 274 -18.12 -2.48 -5.92
C PRO A 274 -18.40 -3.81 -6.62
N PRO A 275 -17.62 -4.88 -6.35
CA PRO A 275 -17.93 -6.19 -6.89
C PRO A 275 -19.37 -6.56 -6.52
N LYS A 276 -20.17 -6.98 -7.51
CA LYS A 276 -21.51 -7.52 -7.24
C LYS A 276 -21.34 -8.74 -6.34
N ILE A 277 -21.92 -8.69 -5.15
CA ILE A 277 -22.17 -9.91 -4.38
C ILE A 277 -23.34 -10.58 -5.08
N ASP A 278 -23.09 -11.68 -5.79
CA ASP A 278 -24.17 -12.52 -6.29
C ASP A 278 -24.83 -13.19 -5.08
N ASP A 279 -26.06 -12.77 -4.77
CA ASP A 279 -26.96 -13.32 -3.73
C ASP A 279 -27.46 -14.75 -4.06
N ASP A 280 -26.71 -15.53 -4.83
CA ASP A 280 -27.09 -16.88 -5.25
C ASP A 280 -26.40 -17.96 -4.38
N GLN A 281 -26.54 -17.87 -3.06
CA GLN A 281 -26.47 -19.03 -2.14
C GLN A 281 -27.40 -18.81 -0.93
N ALA A 282 -28.71 -18.87 -1.18
CA ALA A 282 -29.73 -19.13 -0.16
C ALA A 282 -30.27 -20.56 -0.30
#